data_AF-A0A7C4GQI0-F1
#
_entry.id   AF-A0A7C4GQI0-F1
#
_cell.length_a   1.000
_cell.length_b   1.000
_cell.length_c   1.000
_cell.angle_alpha   90.00
_cell.angle_beta   90.00
_cell.angle_gamma   90.00
#
_symmetry.space_group_name_H-M   'P 1'
#
loop_
_entity.id
_entity.type
_entity.pdbx_description
1 polymer ?
#
loop_
_entity_poly.entity_id
_entity_poly.type
_entity_poly.pdbx_seq_one_letter_code
_entity_poly.pdbx_strand_id
1 'polypeptide(L)'
;MCYECAISTLYLEESDKVAQVEFIQHTDFVAKVSGLDPFKHSEEALSKTYDRLDLDMIWFTYDPLHPWSSAKSRGDSFVVRADSWSKAFPTTWHETFKVETLDDVLDFNPFEAWEIPSLDELIEHFQKTHSRVQSVYKSQLVPGGTYLTCFMWLIMLFGLRWTIKAAYYEPKRFKKLLDRFGELSLLQAKAWAQTDVKAFISHDDICGTQGPFFPHEWMRKHLFPWYKRLWSELKS
;
A
#
# COMPACT_ATOMS: atom_id res chain seq x y z
N MET A 1 -19.16 8.11 -16.30
CA MET A 1 -18.82 9.54 -16.11
C MET A 1 -17.65 9.65 -15.15
N CYS A 2 -17.78 9.29 -13.87
CA CYS A 2 -16.68 9.28 -12.90
C CYS A 2 -15.47 8.42 -13.33
N TYR A 3 -15.70 7.14 -13.63
CA TYR A 3 -14.63 6.22 -14.09
C TYR A 3 -13.86 6.78 -15.30
N GLU A 4 -14.57 7.18 -16.35
CA GLU A 4 -13.95 7.76 -17.55
C GLU A 4 -13.22 9.07 -17.25
N CYS A 5 -13.75 9.92 -16.36
CA CYS A 5 -13.09 11.15 -15.93
C CYS A 5 -11.75 10.86 -15.23
N ALA A 6 -11.70 9.84 -14.35
CA ALA A 6 -10.45 9.40 -13.73
C ALA A 6 -9.45 8.90 -14.77
N ILE A 7 -9.90 8.08 -15.73
CA ILE A 7 -9.06 7.56 -16.82
C ILE A 7 -8.50 8.71 -17.64
N SER A 8 -9.37 9.56 -18.23
CA SER A 8 -8.92 10.69 -19.06
C SER A 8 -7.97 11.61 -18.30
N THR A 9 -8.23 11.88 -17.00
CA THR A 9 -7.31 12.67 -16.18
C THR A 9 -5.93 12.00 -16.04
N LEU A 10 -5.86 10.69 -15.81
CA LEU A 10 -4.59 9.96 -15.69
C LEU A 10 -3.81 9.91 -17.01
N TYR A 11 -4.51 9.85 -18.14
CA TYR A 11 -3.92 9.89 -19.47
C TYR A 11 -3.67 11.32 -19.99
N LEU A 12 -3.89 12.35 -19.16
CA LEU A 12 -3.71 13.76 -19.48
C LEU A 12 -4.58 14.22 -20.66
N GLU A 13 -5.76 13.63 -20.80
CA GLU A 13 -6.79 13.99 -21.77
C GLU A 13 -7.72 15.08 -21.20
N GLU A 14 -8.41 15.79 -22.08
CA GLU A 14 -9.41 16.78 -21.68
C GLU A 14 -10.61 16.11 -20.99
N SER A 15 -11.11 16.71 -19.92
CA SER A 15 -12.29 16.24 -19.19
C SER A 15 -13.10 17.43 -18.66
N ASP A 16 -14.41 17.21 -18.48
CA ASP A 16 -15.35 18.27 -18.08
C ASP A 16 -15.13 18.78 -16.64
N LYS A 17 -14.38 18.04 -15.83
CA LYS A 17 -14.02 18.40 -14.45
C LYS A 17 -12.65 17.81 -14.09
N VAL A 18 -12.02 18.38 -13.06
CA VAL A 18 -10.83 17.78 -12.44
C VAL A 18 -11.25 16.54 -11.65
N ALA A 19 -10.71 15.37 -12.00
CA ALA A 19 -11.00 14.14 -11.26
C ALA A 19 -10.55 14.22 -9.80
N GLN A 20 -11.35 13.64 -8.89
CA GLN A 20 -11.10 13.67 -7.46
C GLN A 20 -10.92 12.28 -6.85
N VAL A 21 -10.01 12.20 -5.88
CA VAL A 21 -9.79 11.05 -5.00
C VAL A 21 -9.76 11.56 -3.57
N GLU A 22 -10.49 10.92 -2.67
CA GLU A 22 -10.60 11.30 -1.27
C GLU A 22 -10.42 10.10 -0.35
N PHE A 23 -9.86 10.33 0.84
CA PHE A 23 -9.61 9.29 1.84
C PHE A 23 -10.74 9.29 2.87
N ILE A 24 -11.86 8.65 2.51
CA ILE A 24 -13.07 8.70 3.32
C ILE A 24 -13.15 7.48 4.23
N GLN A 25 -13.09 7.71 5.54
CA GLN A 25 -13.28 6.67 6.54
C GLN A 25 -14.13 7.09 7.74
N HIS A 26 -14.53 8.36 7.86
CA HIS A 26 -15.23 8.84 9.05
C HIS A 26 -16.65 8.24 9.17
N THR A 27 -16.91 7.46 10.24
CA THR A 27 -18.14 6.65 10.38
C THR A 27 -19.42 7.46 10.21
N ASP A 28 -19.57 8.57 10.95
CA ASP A 28 -20.82 9.34 10.93
C ASP A 28 -21.03 10.07 9.60
N PHE A 29 -19.93 10.41 8.92
CA PHE A 29 -19.98 11.07 7.62
C PHE A 29 -20.46 10.08 6.56
N VAL A 30 -19.87 8.88 6.54
CA VAL A 30 -20.29 7.77 5.66
C VAL A 30 -21.75 7.41 5.93
N ALA A 31 -22.16 7.30 7.19
CA ALA A 31 -23.56 7.01 7.54
C ALA A 31 -24.52 8.08 7.00
N LYS A 32 -24.20 9.37 7.23
CA LYS A 32 -25.01 10.50 6.77
C LYS A 32 -25.08 10.58 5.26
N VAL A 33 -23.95 10.46 4.57
CA VAL A 33 -23.87 10.65 3.11
C VAL A 33 -24.38 9.43 2.36
N SER A 34 -24.24 8.20 2.84
CA SER A 34 -24.81 7.01 2.19
C SER A 34 -26.29 6.77 2.54
N GLY A 35 -26.72 7.22 3.73
CA GLY A 35 -28.00 6.84 4.33
C GLY A 35 -28.06 5.37 4.76
N LEU A 36 -26.92 4.70 4.90
CA LEU A 36 -26.79 3.31 5.35
C LEU A 36 -26.06 3.26 6.70
N ASP A 37 -26.24 2.17 7.44
CA ASP A 37 -25.51 1.89 8.68
C ASP A 37 -24.13 1.26 8.36
N PRO A 38 -23.01 1.98 8.54
CA PRO A 38 -21.69 1.47 8.18
C PRO A 38 -21.24 0.28 9.02
N PHE A 39 -21.85 0.00 10.17
CA PHE A 39 -21.54 -1.20 10.97
C PHE A 39 -22.15 -2.47 10.39
N LYS A 40 -23.22 -2.35 9.58
CA LYS A 40 -23.93 -3.47 8.96
C LYS A 40 -23.59 -3.63 7.48
N HIS A 41 -23.40 -2.51 6.80
CA HIS A 41 -23.20 -2.44 5.36
C HIS A 41 -21.95 -1.63 5.03
N SER A 42 -20.80 -1.96 5.64
CA SER A 42 -19.59 -1.13 5.58
C SER A 42 -19.13 -0.79 4.15
N GLU A 43 -18.95 -1.81 3.30
CA GLU A 43 -18.46 -1.64 1.92
C GLU A 43 -19.48 -0.92 1.02
N GLU A 44 -20.76 -1.26 1.16
CA GLU A 44 -21.86 -0.63 0.40
C GLU A 44 -22.08 0.83 0.83
N ALA A 45 -22.05 1.11 2.14
CA ALA A 45 -22.15 2.46 2.67
C ALA A 45 -20.99 3.33 2.19
N LEU A 46 -19.78 2.78 2.15
CA LEU A 46 -18.63 3.50 1.65
C LEU A 46 -18.74 3.75 0.14
N SER A 47 -18.98 2.72 -0.67
CA SER A 47 -19.16 2.85 -2.13
C SER A 47 -20.26 3.88 -2.48
N LYS A 48 -21.42 3.79 -1.84
CA LYS A 48 -22.51 4.76 -2.02
C LYS A 48 -22.13 6.18 -1.60
N THR A 49 -21.23 6.34 -0.64
CA THR A 49 -20.68 7.65 -0.26
C THR A 49 -19.84 8.24 -1.38
N TYR A 50 -18.97 7.45 -2.02
CA TYR A 50 -18.21 7.89 -3.20
C TYR A 50 -19.15 8.29 -4.35
N ASP A 51 -20.20 7.50 -4.61
CA ASP A 51 -21.21 7.83 -5.62
C ASP A 51 -21.94 9.15 -5.32
N ARG A 52 -22.38 9.36 -4.06
CA ARG A 52 -23.09 10.59 -3.66
C ARG A 52 -22.21 11.85 -3.74
N LEU A 53 -20.90 11.69 -3.65
CA LEU A 53 -19.92 12.77 -3.72
C LEU A 53 -19.37 12.97 -5.14
N ASP A 54 -19.80 12.16 -6.11
CA ASP A 54 -19.32 12.20 -7.50
C ASP A 54 -17.78 12.11 -7.58
N LEU A 55 -17.19 11.24 -6.77
CA LEU A 55 -15.75 10.97 -6.78
C LEU A 55 -15.38 9.99 -7.89
N ASP A 56 -14.19 10.17 -8.46
CA ASP A 56 -13.80 9.53 -9.72
C ASP A 56 -12.91 8.30 -9.52
N MET A 57 -12.12 8.26 -8.45
CA MET A 57 -11.20 7.18 -8.13
C MET A 57 -11.18 6.90 -6.62
N ILE A 58 -10.93 5.65 -6.24
CA ILE A 58 -10.70 5.28 -4.83
C ILE A 58 -9.21 5.07 -4.54
N TRP A 59 -8.79 5.26 -3.28
CA TRP A 59 -7.52 4.70 -2.82
C TRP A 59 -7.67 3.19 -2.63
N PHE A 60 -6.85 2.42 -3.34
CA PHE A 60 -6.80 0.96 -3.19
C PHE A 60 -5.37 0.45 -3.30
N THR A 61 -4.98 -0.36 -2.33
CA THR A 61 -3.74 -1.13 -2.31
C THR A 61 -4.06 -2.52 -1.81
N TYR A 62 -3.36 -3.54 -2.31
CA TYR A 62 -3.57 -4.90 -1.88
C TYR A 62 -2.26 -5.69 -1.81
N ASP A 63 -1.96 -6.16 -0.61
CA ASP A 63 -0.70 -6.85 -0.29
C ASP A 63 -1.04 -8.23 0.30
N PRO A 64 -1.01 -9.31 -0.50
CA PRO A 64 -1.39 -10.66 -0.06
C PRO A 64 -0.36 -11.24 0.91
N LEU A 65 0.90 -10.81 0.75
CA LEU A 65 1.94 -10.99 1.75
C LEU A 65 1.94 -9.76 2.66
N HIS A 66 1.72 -9.98 3.95
CA HIS A 66 1.67 -8.90 4.93
C HIS A 66 2.63 -9.17 6.10
N PRO A 67 3.46 -8.19 6.50
CA PRO A 67 4.50 -8.38 7.52
C PRO A 67 3.96 -8.66 8.92
N TRP A 68 2.65 -8.46 9.13
CA TRP A 68 2.00 -8.71 10.41
C TRP A 68 2.05 -10.16 10.85
N SER A 69 2.07 -11.14 9.93
CA SER A 69 2.19 -12.55 10.33
C SER A 69 3.53 -12.79 11.04
N SER A 70 4.64 -12.33 10.44
CA SER A 70 5.98 -12.40 11.06
C SER A 70 6.07 -11.59 12.33
N ALA A 71 5.50 -10.38 12.34
CA ALA A 71 5.49 -9.53 13.53
C ALA A 71 4.77 -10.22 14.70
N LYS A 72 3.57 -10.77 14.46
CA LYS A 72 2.84 -11.55 15.47
C LYS A 72 3.66 -12.75 15.97
N SER A 73 4.32 -13.48 15.07
CA SER A 73 5.17 -14.62 15.45
C SER A 73 6.38 -14.21 16.32
N ARG A 74 6.91 -13.00 16.17
CA ARG A 74 7.95 -12.44 17.05
C ARG A 74 7.42 -11.94 18.40
N GLY A 75 6.10 -11.94 18.60
CA GLY A 75 5.48 -11.40 19.81
C GLY A 75 5.29 -9.88 19.76
N ASP A 76 5.25 -9.28 18.57
CA ASP A 76 4.85 -7.90 18.39
C ASP A 76 3.36 -7.72 18.76
N SER A 77 3.01 -6.54 19.28
CA SER A 77 1.64 -6.22 19.70
C SER A 77 0.98 -5.22 18.76
N PHE A 78 -0.34 -5.37 18.62
CA PHE A 78 -1.17 -4.57 17.73
C PHE A 78 -2.39 -4.07 18.47
N VAL A 79 -2.79 -2.83 18.20
CA VAL A 79 -3.98 -2.21 18.79
C VAL A 79 -4.92 -1.73 17.69
N VAL A 80 -6.18 -2.14 17.76
CA VAL A 80 -7.24 -1.62 16.90
C VAL A 80 -7.76 -0.33 17.53
N ARG A 81 -7.55 0.81 16.86
CA ARG A 81 -7.87 2.15 17.35
C ARG A 81 -9.25 2.60 16.88
N ALA A 82 -10.30 1.91 17.35
CA ALA A 82 -11.70 2.31 17.10
C ALA A 82 -12.08 3.61 17.85
N ASP A 83 -11.24 4.05 18.79
CA ASP A 83 -11.32 5.32 19.51
C ASP A 83 -10.68 6.49 18.74
N SER A 84 -10.11 6.22 17.55
CA SER A 84 -9.50 7.22 16.67
C SER A 84 -10.56 7.87 15.74
N TRP A 85 -10.20 8.15 14.48
CA TRP A 85 -11.02 8.86 13.50
C TRP A 85 -12.25 8.08 12.98
N SER A 86 -12.35 6.77 13.22
CA SER A 86 -13.49 5.97 12.77
C SER A 86 -13.71 4.69 13.58
N LYS A 87 -14.98 4.40 13.88
CA LYS A 87 -15.42 3.20 14.59
C LYS A 87 -15.74 2.04 13.65
N ALA A 88 -16.40 2.32 12.52
CA ALA A 88 -16.75 1.33 11.51
C ALA A 88 -15.57 0.98 10.58
N PHE A 89 -14.58 1.89 10.48
CA PHE A 89 -13.37 1.70 9.68
C PHE A 89 -12.13 1.93 10.53
N PRO A 90 -11.92 1.14 11.61
CA PRO A 90 -10.85 1.40 12.55
C PRO A 90 -9.49 1.06 11.92
N THR A 91 -8.46 1.74 12.39
CA THR A 91 -7.08 1.46 11.99
C THR A 91 -6.39 0.60 13.02
N THR A 92 -5.59 -0.36 12.56
CA THR A 92 -4.75 -1.18 13.42
C THR A 92 -3.35 -0.59 13.46
N TRP A 93 -2.85 -0.30 14.65
CA TRP A 93 -1.50 0.22 14.85
C TRP A 93 -0.59 -0.90 15.34
N HIS A 94 0.63 -0.92 14.82
CA HIS A 94 1.71 -1.78 15.29
C HIS A 94 2.37 -1.09 16.50
N GLU A 95 2.04 -1.53 17.72
CA GLU A 95 2.35 -0.81 18.96
C GLU A 95 3.78 -1.09 19.44
N THR A 96 4.20 -2.36 19.40
CA THR A 96 5.54 -2.75 19.86
C THR A 96 6.27 -3.58 18.83
N PHE A 97 7.52 -3.23 18.57
CA PHE A 97 8.45 -3.98 17.74
C PHE A 97 9.45 -4.71 18.64
N LYS A 98 9.40 -6.04 18.68
CA LYS A 98 10.33 -6.93 19.41
C LYS A 98 11.62 -7.10 18.62
N VAL A 99 12.33 -5.98 18.44
CA VAL A 99 13.64 -5.89 17.81
C VAL A 99 14.61 -5.38 18.87
N GLU A 100 15.65 -6.16 19.15
CA GLU A 100 16.62 -5.88 20.21
C GLU A 100 17.99 -5.50 19.64
N THR A 101 18.34 -6.07 18.48
CA THR A 101 19.66 -5.91 17.85
C THR A 101 19.57 -5.42 16.41
N LEU A 102 20.71 -4.98 15.86
CA LEU A 102 20.80 -4.68 14.43
C LEU A 102 20.67 -5.96 13.58
N ASP A 103 21.14 -7.10 14.10
CA ASP A 103 21.12 -8.37 13.39
C ASP A 103 19.68 -8.89 13.20
N ASP A 104 18.79 -8.67 14.16
CA ASP A 104 17.35 -8.97 14.06
C ASP A 104 16.69 -8.31 12.83
N VAL A 105 17.24 -7.17 12.39
CA VAL A 105 16.81 -6.46 11.19
C VAL A 105 17.59 -6.93 9.97
N LEU A 106 18.91 -6.87 10.04
CA LEU A 106 19.82 -6.99 8.89
C LEU A 106 19.91 -8.41 8.34
N ASP A 107 19.68 -9.42 9.17
CA ASP A 107 19.77 -10.82 8.75
C ASP A 107 18.43 -11.36 8.25
N PHE A 108 17.35 -10.59 8.37
CA PHE A 108 16.04 -10.99 7.88
C PHE A 108 16.07 -11.29 6.38
N ASN A 109 15.51 -12.44 5.99
CA ASN A 109 15.36 -12.82 4.59
C ASN A 109 13.88 -13.11 4.30
N PRO A 110 13.17 -12.25 3.54
CA PRO A 110 11.75 -12.48 3.24
C PRO A 110 11.51 -13.79 2.48
N PHE A 111 12.49 -14.25 1.69
CA PHE A 111 12.38 -15.49 0.92
C PHE A 111 12.60 -16.77 1.75
N GLU A 112 13.10 -16.64 2.97
CA GLU A 112 13.18 -17.75 3.94
C GLU A 112 12.06 -17.66 4.98
N ALA A 113 11.65 -16.44 5.33
CA ALA A 113 10.61 -16.19 6.33
C ALA A 113 9.19 -16.49 5.81
N TRP A 114 8.97 -16.40 4.50
CA TRP A 114 7.66 -16.58 3.89
C TRP A 114 7.70 -17.53 2.71
N GLU A 115 6.60 -18.24 2.53
CA GLU A 115 6.26 -18.87 1.27
C GLU A 115 5.76 -17.79 0.30
N ILE A 116 6.65 -17.37 -0.60
CA ILE A 116 6.34 -16.32 -1.58
C ILE A 116 5.54 -16.95 -2.72
N PRO A 117 4.31 -16.47 -3.02
CA PRO A 117 3.53 -16.99 -4.13
C PRO A 117 4.26 -16.80 -5.46
N SER A 118 4.03 -17.72 -6.38
CA SER A 118 4.51 -17.60 -7.76
C SER A 118 3.89 -16.40 -8.48
N LEU A 119 4.49 -16.00 -9.60
CA LEU A 119 3.98 -14.89 -10.41
C LEU A 119 2.53 -15.16 -10.88
N ASP A 120 2.24 -16.38 -11.36
CA ASP A 120 0.92 -16.75 -11.87
C ASP A 120 -0.15 -16.73 -10.77
N GLU A 121 0.18 -17.22 -9.57
CA GLU A 121 -0.72 -17.16 -8.41
C GLU A 121 -1.02 -15.71 -8.01
N LEU A 122 -0.02 -14.82 -8.06
CA LEU A 122 -0.22 -13.40 -7.77
C LEU A 122 -1.11 -12.74 -8.83
N ILE A 123 -0.92 -13.03 -10.12
CA ILE A 123 -1.74 -12.48 -11.21
C ILE A 123 -3.20 -12.87 -11.01
N GLU A 124 -3.47 -14.17 -10.82
CA GLU A 124 -4.84 -14.66 -10.61
C GLU A 124 -5.48 -13.98 -9.40
N HIS A 125 -4.75 -13.91 -8.29
CA HIS A 125 -5.26 -13.35 -7.04
C HIS A 125 -5.50 -11.85 -7.11
N PHE A 126 -4.61 -11.10 -7.77
CA PHE A 126 -4.76 -9.67 -8.03
C PHE A 126 -5.94 -9.39 -8.94
N GLN A 127 -6.06 -10.09 -10.06
CA GLN A 127 -7.18 -9.91 -10.99
C GLN A 127 -8.53 -10.21 -10.31
N LYS A 128 -8.61 -11.32 -9.56
CA LYS A 128 -9.81 -11.71 -8.82
C LYS A 128 -10.20 -10.69 -7.77
N THR A 129 -9.23 -10.22 -6.99
CA THR A 129 -9.48 -9.24 -5.92
C THR A 129 -9.88 -7.90 -6.51
N HIS A 130 -9.17 -7.42 -7.54
CA HIS A 130 -9.49 -6.18 -8.23
C HIS A 130 -10.89 -6.23 -8.87
N SER A 131 -11.23 -7.31 -9.59
CA SER A 131 -12.55 -7.49 -10.19
C SER A 131 -13.68 -7.43 -9.16
N ARG A 132 -13.49 -8.04 -7.98
CA ARG A 132 -14.45 -7.96 -6.88
C ARG A 132 -14.63 -6.52 -6.41
N VAL A 133 -13.53 -5.80 -6.16
CA VAL A 133 -13.59 -4.42 -5.65
C VAL A 133 -14.19 -3.47 -6.70
N GLN A 134 -13.77 -3.59 -7.96
CA GLN A 134 -14.34 -2.83 -9.09
C GLN A 134 -15.84 -3.10 -9.26
N SER A 135 -16.32 -4.31 -8.95
CA SER A 135 -17.75 -4.62 -8.97
C SER A 135 -18.56 -3.91 -7.87
N VAL A 136 -17.90 -3.49 -6.79
CA VAL A 136 -18.52 -2.74 -5.69
C VAL A 136 -18.45 -1.23 -5.94
N TYR A 137 -17.32 -0.74 -6.43
CA TYR A 137 -17.09 0.67 -6.78
C TYR A 137 -17.30 0.89 -8.28
N LYS A 138 -18.51 0.64 -8.77
CA LYS A 138 -18.81 0.60 -10.22
C LYS A 138 -18.62 1.94 -10.93
N SER A 139 -18.83 3.04 -10.21
CA SER A 139 -18.73 4.39 -10.78
C SER A 139 -17.31 4.93 -10.74
N GLN A 140 -16.46 4.46 -9.81
CA GLN A 140 -15.09 4.91 -9.62
C GLN A 140 -14.10 4.01 -10.33
N LEU A 141 -12.97 4.58 -10.73
CA LEU A 141 -11.79 3.80 -11.06
C LEU A 141 -11.20 3.15 -9.79
N VAL A 142 -11.07 1.84 -9.80
CA VAL A 142 -10.27 1.11 -8.80
C VAL A 142 -8.87 0.89 -9.39
N PRO A 143 -7.82 1.48 -8.80
CA PRO A 143 -6.45 1.21 -9.26
C PRO A 143 -6.02 -0.20 -8.81
N GLY A 144 -4.95 -0.73 -9.40
CA GLY A 144 -4.10 -1.69 -8.69
C GLY A 144 -3.24 -0.98 -7.65
N GLY A 145 -2.57 -1.71 -6.77
CA GLY A 145 -1.62 -1.04 -5.88
C GLY A 145 -1.01 -1.91 -4.80
N THR A 146 0.06 -1.38 -4.20
CA THR A 146 0.77 -1.98 -3.06
C THR A 146 1.03 -0.92 -2.00
N TYR A 147 0.80 -1.29 -0.74
CA TYR A 147 1.19 -0.46 0.40
C TYR A 147 2.65 -0.70 0.78
N LEU A 148 3.22 -1.83 0.34
CA LEU A 148 4.53 -2.32 0.74
C LEU A 148 5.54 -2.20 -0.41
N THR A 149 5.90 -0.98 -0.77
CA THR A 149 7.01 -0.74 -1.70
C THR A 149 8.31 -0.68 -0.93
N CYS A 150 9.33 -1.44 -1.35
CA CYS A 150 10.72 -1.36 -0.90
C CYS A 150 10.93 -1.00 0.59
N PHE A 151 11.01 0.29 0.92
CA PHE A 151 11.35 0.75 2.27
C PHE A 151 10.20 0.56 3.27
N MET A 152 8.95 0.62 2.83
CA MET A 152 7.78 0.43 3.67
C MET A 152 7.69 -0.97 4.28
N TRP A 153 8.19 -2.00 3.59
CA TRP A 153 8.34 -3.34 4.18
C TRP A 153 9.13 -3.32 5.48
N LEU A 154 10.24 -2.57 5.49
CA LEU A 154 11.15 -2.50 6.63
C LEU A 154 10.52 -1.75 7.80
N ILE A 155 9.82 -0.65 7.52
CA ILE A 155 9.09 0.11 8.54
C ILE A 155 8.00 -0.78 9.16
N MET A 156 7.22 -1.46 8.33
CA MET A 156 6.11 -2.29 8.80
C MET A 156 6.60 -3.50 9.62
N LEU A 157 7.78 -4.05 9.31
CA LEU A 157 8.38 -5.17 10.04
C LEU A 157 9.11 -4.74 11.31
N PHE A 158 9.93 -3.69 11.27
CA PHE A 158 10.92 -3.40 12.32
C PHE A 158 10.72 -2.05 12.99
N GLY A 159 9.85 -1.21 12.42
CA GLY A 159 9.61 0.15 12.88
C GLY A 159 10.70 1.10 12.40
N LEU A 160 10.28 2.33 12.12
CA LEU A 160 11.13 3.36 11.52
C LEU A 160 12.48 3.55 12.24
N ARG A 161 12.47 3.54 13.58
CA ARG A 161 13.69 3.75 14.40
C ARG A 161 14.75 2.69 14.12
N TRP A 162 14.37 1.41 14.10
CA TRP A 162 15.32 0.32 13.88
C TRP A 162 15.76 0.24 12.43
N THR A 163 14.84 0.48 11.49
CA THR A 163 15.17 0.58 10.07
C THR A 163 16.23 1.66 9.80
N ILE A 164 16.05 2.88 10.34
CA ILE A 164 17.02 3.97 10.16
C ILE A 164 18.36 3.63 10.84
N LYS A 165 18.33 3.07 12.06
CA LYS A 165 19.57 2.62 12.74
C LYS A 165 20.34 1.61 11.89
N ALA A 166 19.67 0.60 11.36
CA ALA A 166 20.29 -0.42 10.51
C ALA A 166 20.94 0.19 9.26
N ALA A 167 20.23 1.11 8.60
CA ALA A 167 20.75 1.83 7.44
C ALA A 167 21.98 2.70 7.76
N TYR A 168 22.00 3.35 8.92
CA TYR A 168 23.09 4.24 9.34
C TYR A 168 24.34 3.48 9.79
N TYR A 169 24.17 2.49 10.69
CA TYR A 169 25.30 1.77 11.28
C TYR A 169 25.90 0.74 10.31
N GLU A 170 25.07 0.10 9.47
CA GLU A 170 25.47 -1.03 8.62
C GLU A 170 24.99 -0.87 7.17
N PRO A 171 25.37 0.21 6.46
CA PRO A 171 24.78 0.59 5.18
C PRO A 171 24.94 -0.50 4.09
N LYS A 172 26.02 -1.27 4.12
CA LYS A 172 26.24 -2.37 3.16
C LYS A 172 25.31 -3.55 3.40
N ARG A 173 25.10 -3.95 4.65
CA ARG A 173 24.17 -5.03 5.01
C ARG A 173 22.73 -4.57 4.76
N PHE A 174 22.41 -3.34 5.14
CA PHE A 174 21.11 -2.74 4.91
C PHE A 174 20.75 -2.67 3.42
N LYS A 175 21.70 -2.32 2.55
CA LYS A 175 21.47 -2.36 1.09
C LYS A 175 21.05 -3.75 0.62
N LYS A 176 21.72 -4.81 1.10
CA LYS A 176 21.36 -6.19 0.72
C LYS A 176 19.93 -6.54 1.17
N LEU A 177 19.56 -6.13 2.38
CA LEU A 177 18.21 -6.30 2.89
C LEU A 177 17.18 -5.53 2.05
N LEU A 178 17.46 -4.26 1.73
CA LEU A 178 16.63 -3.44 0.86
C LEU A 178 16.47 -4.08 -0.53
N ASP A 179 17.55 -4.64 -1.09
CA ASP A 179 17.50 -5.31 -2.39
C ASP A 179 16.54 -6.51 -2.36
N ARG A 180 16.54 -7.33 -1.30
CA ARG A 180 15.59 -8.45 -1.14
C ARG A 180 14.13 -7.98 -1.17
N PHE A 181 13.82 -6.88 -0.48
CA PHE A 181 12.47 -6.29 -0.54
C PHE A 181 12.18 -5.61 -1.88
N GLY A 182 13.20 -5.06 -2.55
CA GLY A 182 13.09 -4.58 -3.92
C GLY A 182 12.72 -5.69 -4.91
N GLU A 183 13.30 -6.88 -4.76
CA GLU A 183 12.95 -8.06 -5.56
C GLU A 183 11.51 -8.51 -5.30
N LEU A 184 11.08 -8.52 -4.03
CA LEU A 184 9.70 -8.84 -3.67
C LEU A 184 8.70 -7.81 -4.22
N SER A 185 9.01 -6.51 -4.13
CA SER A 185 8.19 -5.46 -4.75
C SER A 185 8.18 -5.58 -6.28
N LEU A 186 9.28 -6.02 -6.91
CA LEU A 186 9.34 -6.24 -8.36
C LEU A 186 8.46 -7.40 -8.80
N LEU A 187 8.42 -8.50 -8.04
CA LEU A 187 7.51 -9.60 -8.30
C LEU A 187 6.05 -9.13 -8.29
N GLN A 188 5.67 -8.32 -7.30
CA GLN A 188 4.32 -7.76 -7.21
C GLN A 188 4.01 -6.78 -8.34
N ALA A 189 4.95 -5.91 -8.72
CA ALA A 189 4.77 -4.99 -9.83
C ALA A 189 4.55 -5.74 -11.16
N LYS A 190 5.31 -6.84 -11.39
CA LYS A 190 5.13 -7.71 -12.56
C LYS A 190 3.78 -8.40 -12.60
N ALA A 191 3.27 -8.82 -11.45
CA ALA A 191 1.95 -9.43 -11.35
C ALA A 191 0.86 -8.39 -11.67
N TRP A 192 0.92 -7.21 -11.05
CA TRP A 192 -0.02 -6.12 -11.32
C TRP A 192 0.01 -5.64 -12.78
N ALA A 193 1.18 -5.62 -13.42
CA ALA A 193 1.30 -5.27 -14.83
C ALA A 193 0.59 -6.25 -15.78
N GLN A 194 0.29 -7.46 -15.32
CA GLN A 194 -0.39 -8.50 -16.09
C GLN A 194 -1.88 -8.65 -15.72
N THR A 195 -2.45 -7.68 -14.98
CA THR A 195 -3.89 -7.59 -14.73
C THR A 195 -4.53 -6.48 -15.56
N ASP A 196 -5.87 -6.38 -15.50
CA ASP A 196 -6.64 -5.43 -16.29
C ASP A 196 -6.65 -3.99 -15.74
N VAL A 197 -5.86 -3.71 -14.70
CA VAL A 197 -5.84 -2.40 -14.04
C VAL A 197 -5.44 -1.28 -15.00
N LYS A 198 -6.05 -0.10 -14.83
CA LYS A 198 -5.75 1.09 -15.64
C LYS A 198 -4.88 2.12 -14.93
N ALA A 199 -4.69 1.93 -13.63
CA ALA A 199 -3.91 2.79 -12.77
C ALA A 199 -3.23 1.93 -11.71
N PHE A 200 -2.11 2.41 -11.17
CA PHE A 200 -1.39 1.74 -10.10
C PHE A 200 -0.95 2.74 -9.03
N ILE A 201 -1.25 2.44 -7.77
CA ILE A 201 -0.77 3.21 -6.61
C ILE A 201 0.35 2.45 -5.93
N SER A 202 1.48 3.13 -5.71
CA SER A 202 2.59 2.67 -4.90
C SER A 202 2.73 3.57 -3.68
N HIS A 203 2.80 2.96 -2.50
CA HIS A 203 3.12 3.66 -1.26
C HIS A 203 4.50 3.27 -0.76
N ASP A 204 5.32 4.26 -0.42
CA ASP A 204 6.58 4.08 0.29
C ASP A 204 6.86 5.26 1.24
N ASP A 205 6.90 5.01 2.55
CA ASP A 205 7.09 6.03 3.59
C ASP A 205 8.56 6.43 3.73
N ILE A 206 9.09 7.14 2.74
CA ILE A 206 10.49 7.59 2.71
C ILE A 206 10.70 9.00 3.29
N CYS A 207 9.61 9.67 3.66
CA CYS A 207 9.59 11.03 4.18
C CYS A 207 8.73 11.12 5.45
N GLY A 208 9.13 12.00 6.36
CA GLY A 208 8.32 12.45 7.49
C GLY A 208 8.01 13.95 7.41
N THR A 209 7.48 14.51 8.50
CA THR A 209 7.15 15.94 8.59
C THR A 209 8.36 16.87 8.41
N GLN A 210 9.57 16.37 8.66
CA GLN A 210 10.83 17.11 8.50
C GLN A 210 11.55 16.80 7.17
N GLY A 211 10.87 16.13 6.23
CA GLY A 211 11.44 15.73 4.94
C GLY A 211 11.95 14.28 4.91
N PRO A 212 12.80 13.94 3.93
CA PRO A 212 13.26 12.57 3.70
C PRO A 212 14.07 11.97 4.86
N PHE A 213 13.89 10.68 5.13
CA PHE A 213 14.65 9.97 6.16
C PHE A 213 16.12 9.70 5.76
N PHE A 214 16.43 9.76 4.46
CA PHE A 214 17.77 9.53 3.93
C PHE A 214 18.25 10.70 3.07
N PRO A 215 19.58 10.91 2.97
CA PRO A 215 20.14 11.85 2.01
C PRO A 215 19.69 11.54 0.58
N HIS A 216 19.41 12.59 -0.21
CA HIS A 216 18.96 12.43 -1.60
C HIS A 216 19.93 11.60 -2.45
N GLU A 217 21.24 11.79 -2.26
CA GLU A 217 22.28 11.01 -2.97
C GLU A 217 22.21 9.52 -2.65
N TRP A 218 21.93 9.18 -1.39
CA TRP A 218 21.76 7.79 -0.97
C TRP A 218 20.52 7.18 -1.64
N MET A 219 19.38 7.87 -1.62
CA MET A 219 18.15 7.39 -2.26
C MET A 219 18.32 7.22 -3.77
N ARG A 220 18.96 8.19 -4.45
CA ARG A 220 19.29 8.09 -5.88
C ARG A 220 20.15 6.88 -6.22
N LYS A 221 21.06 6.51 -5.32
CA LYS A 221 21.99 5.39 -5.52
C LYS A 221 21.38 4.03 -5.16
N HIS A 222 20.50 3.98 -4.16
CA HIS A 222 20.10 2.72 -3.53
C HIS A 222 18.60 2.41 -3.61
N LEU A 223 17.72 3.40 -3.57
CA LEU A 223 16.27 3.19 -3.54
C LEU A 223 15.60 3.50 -4.88
N PHE A 224 15.88 4.67 -5.47
CA PHE A 224 15.28 5.07 -6.74
C PHE A 224 15.64 4.19 -7.94
N PRO A 225 16.73 3.39 -7.95
CA PRO A 225 16.94 2.37 -8.97
C PRO A 225 16.03 1.14 -8.83
N TRP A 226 15.49 0.87 -7.62
CA TRP A 226 14.40 -0.08 -7.43
C TRP A 226 13.09 0.50 -7.88
N TYR A 227 12.87 1.78 -7.54
CA TYR A 227 11.99 2.58 -8.38
C TYR A 227 12.49 2.62 -9.80
N LYS A 228 11.85 3.16 -10.81
CA LYS A 228 12.27 2.91 -12.22
C LYS A 228 12.18 1.42 -12.65
N ARG A 229 12.77 0.42 -11.98
CA ARG A 229 12.58 -1.01 -12.28
C ARG A 229 11.13 -1.45 -12.04
N LEU A 230 10.52 -1.12 -10.90
CA LEU A 230 9.10 -1.47 -10.71
C LEU A 230 8.21 -0.78 -11.77
N TRP A 231 8.47 0.52 -11.99
CA TRP A 231 7.70 1.36 -12.90
C TRP A 231 7.89 0.96 -14.37
N SER A 232 9.03 0.35 -14.74
CA SER A 232 9.23 -0.12 -16.11
C SER A 232 8.38 -1.35 -16.42
N GLU A 233 8.03 -2.15 -15.42
CA GLU A 233 7.09 -3.28 -15.61
C GLU A 233 5.66 -2.76 -15.75
N LEU A 234 5.31 -1.69 -15.01
CA LEU A 234 3.96 -1.12 -14.97
C LEU A 234 3.66 -0.14 -16.12
N LYS A 235 4.67 0.24 -16.90
CA LYS A 235 4.49 1.09 -18.08
C LYS A 235 4.08 0.21 -19.25
N SER A 236 2.83 0.36 -19.67
CA SER A 236 2.35 -0.08 -20.98
C SER A 236 2.53 1.01 -22.04
#